data_AF-X8GWI8-F1
#
_entry.id   AF-X8GWI8-F1
#
_cell.length_a   1.000
_cell.length_b   1.000
_cell.length_c   1.000
_cell.angle_alpha   90.00
_cell.angle_beta   90.00
_cell.angle_gamma   90.00
#
_symmetry.space_group_name_H-M   'P 1'
#
loop_
_entity.id
_entity.type
_entity.pdbx_description
1 polymer ?
#
loop_
_entity_poly.entity_id
_entity_poly.type
_entity_poly.pdbx_seq_one_letter_code
_entity_poly.pdbx_strand_id
1 'polypeptide(L)'
;MTLTSLQWYVIVINVAAFLIYTIDFQIYNHGGDGIKPEVICNIVTICGGAFGTLAAELLWDKKINKINAQSRIYTVVWLILQVAFFWAIWGPNHEAVKEHVLAFFNGHKILCLYYLAINVITFIVFAIDKIKAMLGAWRIREIILLGLCLIGGGTGGLLAMDLCNHKVKSMHFVVGVPMMICAHLVLIAFIAVGAF
;
A
#
# COMPACT_ATOMS: atom_id res chain seq x y z
N MET A 1 12.51 16.45 24.87
CA MET A 1 12.28 15.08 24.36
C MET A 1 13.07 14.93 23.06
N THR A 2 14.03 14.02 23.01
CA THR A 2 14.79 13.71 21.79
C THR A 2 13.96 12.80 20.90
N LEU A 3 13.80 13.15 19.62
CA LEU A 3 13.13 12.30 18.64
C LEU A 3 13.94 11.02 18.39
N THR A 4 13.26 9.89 18.27
CA THR A 4 13.88 8.61 17.90
C THR A 4 14.30 8.63 16.43
N SER A 5 15.25 7.76 16.04
CA SER A 5 15.70 7.64 14.64
C SER A 5 14.52 7.36 13.68
N LEU A 6 13.50 6.63 14.14
CA LEU A 6 12.31 6.33 13.34
C LEU A 6 11.41 7.56 13.16
N GLN A 7 11.26 8.40 14.18
CA GLN A 7 10.51 9.66 14.06
C GLN A 7 11.19 10.63 13.08
N TRP A 8 12.52 10.71 13.14
CA TRP A 8 13.29 11.49 12.17
C TRP A 8 13.12 10.99 10.74
N TYR A 9 13.18 9.67 10.53
CA TYR A 9 12.93 9.06 9.23
C TYR A 9 11.54 9.46 8.68
N VAL A 10 10.49 9.36 9.50
CA VAL A 10 9.12 9.70 9.10
C VAL A 10 8.99 11.18 8.72
N ILE A 11 9.62 12.09 9.47
CA ILE A 11 9.62 13.52 9.14
C ILE A 11 10.33 13.75 7.80
N VAL A 12 11.54 13.21 7.65
CA VAL A 12 12.36 13.40 6.44
C VAL A 12 11.65 12.85 5.19
N ILE A 13 11.08 11.64 5.26
CA ILE A 13 10.41 11.04 4.10
C ILE A 13 9.13 11.82 3.73
N ASN A 14 8.41 12.39 4.69
CA ASN A 14 7.23 13.22 4.39
C ASN A 14 7.61 14.57 3.78
N VAL A 15 8.68 15.21 4.27
CA VAL A 15 9.21 16.43 3.64
C VAL A 15 9.68 16.13 2.22
N ALA A 16 10.42 15.04 2.02
CA ALA A 16 10.87 14.61 0.69
C ALA A 16 9.68 14.32 -0.24
N ALA A 17 8.66 13.60 0.24
CA ALA A 17 7.43 13.31 -0.51
C ALA A 17 6.73 14.59 -0.98
N PHE A 18 6.59 15.56 -0.08
CA PHE A 18 6.00 16.85 -0.39
C PHE A 18 6.78 17.60 -1.48
N LEU A 19 8.11 17.65 -1.37
CA LEU A 19 8.97 18.32 -2.36
C LEU A 19 8.91 17.62 -3.72
N ILE A 20 8.98 16.29 -3.75
CA ILE A 20 8.93 15.52 -5.00
C ILE A 20 7.61 15.77 -5.72
N TYR A 21 6.49 15.69 -5.00
CA TYR A 21 5.17 15.83 -5.58
C TYR A 21 4.85 17.27 -6.02
N THR A 22 5.38 18.27 -5.30
CA THR A 22 5.26 19.67 -5.70
C THR A 22 6.07 19.99 -6.95
N ILE A 23 7.30 19.46 -7.08
CA ILE A 23 8.11 19.58 -8.29
C ILE A 23 7.42 18.90 -9.47
N ASP A 24 6.91 17.68 -9.27
CA ASP A 24 6.19 16.94 -10.32
C ASP A 24 4.98 17.72 -10.85
N PHE A 25 4.16 18.26 -9.95
CA PHE A 25 3.03 19.10 -10.32
C PHE A 25 3.45 20.36 -11.09
N GLN A 26 4.52 21.03 -10.66
CA GLN A 26 5.02 22.22 -11.34
C GLN A 26 5.49 21.92 -12.76
N ILE A 27 6.20 20.81 -12.97
CA ILE A 27 6.64 20.38 -14.31
C ILE A 27 5.43 20.06 -15.20
N TYR A 28 4.46 19.32 -14.66
CA TYR A 28 3.22 19.00 -15.36
C TYR A 28 2.44 20.26 -15.79
N ASN A 29 2.34 21.26 -14.90
CA ASN A 29 1.62 22.51 -15.17
C ASN A 29 2.32 23.41 -16.21
N HIS A 30 3.64 23.27 -16.40
CA HIS A 30 4.40 24.00 -17.43
C HIS A 30 4.44 23.27 -18.79
N GLY A 31 3.57 22.27 -18.99
CA GLY A 31 3.47 21.56 -20.27
C GLY A 31 4.61 20.56 -20.51
N GLY A 32 5.46 20.32 -19.50
CA GLY A 32 6.32 19.15 -19.47
C GLY A 32 5.45 17.91 -19.31
N ASP A 33 5.84 16.82 -19.96
CA ASP A 33 5.58 15.52 -19.36
C ASP A 33 6.19 15.61 -17.96
N GLY A 34 5.38 15.52 -16.90
CA GLY A 34 5.85 15.54 -15.50
C GLY A 34 7.01 14.54 -15.28
N ILE A 35 7.43 14.33 -14.04
CA ILE A 35 8.28 13.19 -13.74
C ILE A 35 7.41 11.93 -13.90
N LYS A 36 7.23 11.49 -15.16
CA LYS A 36 6.71 10.17 -15.53
C LYS A 36 7.80 9.18 -15.11
N PRO A 37 7.85 8.85 -13.82
CA PRO A 37 7.21 7.63 -13.42
C PRO A 37 6.36 7.86 -12.17
N GLU A 38 5.06 7.59 -12.27
CA GLU A 38 4.16 7.34 -11.12
C GLU A 38 4.82 6.42 -10.07
N VAL A 39 5.77 5.58 -10.50
CA VAL A 39 6.62 4.73 -9.66
C VAL A 39 7.37 5.50 -8.57
N ILE A 40 7.97 6.67 -8.84
CA ILE A 40 8.76 7.39 -7.82
C ILE A 40 7.81 7.95 -6.76
N CYS A 41 6.74 8.62 -7.17
CA CYS A 41 5.73 9.16 -6.25
C CYS A 41 5.07 8.03 -5.43
N ASN A 42 4.78 6.89 -6.05
CA ASN A 42 4.23 5.72 -5.35
C ASN A 42 5.23 5.17 -4.34
N ILE A 43 6.49 4.94 -4.72
CA ILE A 43 7.53 4.43 -3.80
C ILE A 43 7.69 5.36 -2.59
N VAL A 44 7.78 6.67 -2.80
CA VAL A 44 7.96 7.62 -1.68
C VAL A 44 6.72 7.64 -0.78
N THR A 45 5.53 7.55 -1.36
CA THR A 45 4.26 7.41 -0.61
C THR A 45 4.28 6.15 0.25
N ILE A 46 4.67 5.00 -0.32
CA ILE A 46 4.77 3.70 0.36
C ILE A 46 5.78 3.73 1.50
N CYS A 47 6.94 4.36 1.28
CA CYS A 47 8.04 4.42 2.24
C CYS A 47 7.71 5.20 3.53
N GLY A 48 6.53 5.81 3.64
CA GLY A 48 6.12 6.60 4.81
C GLY A 48 5.76 8.04 4.48
N GLY A 49 5.84 8.44 3.21
CA GLY A 49 5.62 9.81 2.74
C GLY A 49 4.16 10.17 2.47
N ALA A 50 3.18 9.33 2.82
CA ALA A 50 1.80 9.51 2.38
C ALA A 50 1.16 10.82 2.88
N PHE A 51 1.54 11.30 4.06
CA PHE A 51 1.06 12.58 4.57
C PHE A 51 1.61 13.76 3.74
N GLY A 52 2.90 13.73 3.41
CA GLY A 52 3.54 14.72 2.54
C GLY A 52 2.96 14.72 1.12
N THR A 53 2.73 13.54 0.55
CA THR A 53 2.06 13.38 -0.76
C THR A 53 0.66 13.98 -0.73
N LEU A 54 -0.17 13.64 0.27
CA LEU A 54 -1.54 14.15 0.36
C LEU A 54 -1.57 15.67 0.54
N ALA A 55 -0.67 16.21 1.36
CA ALA A 55 -0.55 17.65 1.57
C ALA A 55 -0.23 18.38 0.25
N ALA A 56 0.67 17.83 -0.58
CA ALA A 56 0.99 18.38 -1.88
C ALA A 56 -0.19 18.26 -2.87
N GLU A 57 -0.86 17.11 -2.92
CA GLU A 57 -2.05 16.92 -3.75
C GLU A 57 -3.16 17.93 -3.41
N LEU A 58 -3.45 18.16 -2.13
CA LEU A 58 -4.50 19.08 -1.69
C LEU A 58 -4.19 20.55 -1.99
N LEU A 59 -2.91 20.94 -1.93
CA LEU A 59 -2.49 22.32 -2.12
C LEU A 59 -2.40 22.72 -3.60
N TRP A 60 -1.84 21.84 -4.44
CA TRP A 60 -1.58 22.15 -5.85
C TRP A 60 -2.66 21.62 -6.77
N ASP A 61 -3.13 20.40 -6.55
CA ASP A 61 -4.13 19.78 -7.40
C ASP A 61 -5.54 20.03 -6.84
N LYS A 62 -6.13 21.17 -7.15
CA LYS A 62 -7.50 21.50 -6.70
C LYS A 62 -8.60 20.99 -7.64
N LYS A 63 -8.26 20.49 -8.83
CA LYS A 63 -9.24 20.05 -9.84
C LYS A 63 -9.53 18.56 -9.70
N ILE A 64 -10.79 18.21 -9.48
CA ILE A 64 -11.20 16.80 -9.47
C ILE A 64 -11.39 16.33 -10.91
N ASN A 65 -10.38 15.65 -11.45
CA ASN A 65 -10.50 14.84 -12.67
C ASN A 65 -10.43 13.34 -12.31
N LYS A 66 -10.82 12.44 -13.22
CA LYS A 66 -10.85 10.98 -12.95
C LYS A 66 -9.48 10.39 -12.61
N ILE A 67 -8.41 10.88 -13.22
CA ILE A 67 -7.01 10.45 -13.00
C ILE A 67 -6.52 10.95 -11.64
N ASN A 68 -6.72 12.23 -11.35
CA ASN A 68 -6.33 12.89 -10.10
C ASN A 68 -7.10 12.32 -8.91
N ALA A 69 -8.39 12.01 -9.08
CA ALA A 69 -9.19 11.33 -8.08
C ALA A 69 -8.62 9.93 -7.72
N GLN A 70 -8.07 9.21 -8.70
CA GLN A 70 -7.45 7.90 -8.47
C GLN A 70 -6.15 8.01 -7.65
N SER A 71 -5.29 8.98 -7.97
CA SER A 71 -4.07 9.25 -7.18
C SER A 71 -4.41 9.59 -5.73
N ARG A 72 -5.37 10.49 -5.52
CA ARG A 72 -5.79 10.88 -4.16
C ARG A 72 -6.33 9.71 -3.36
N ILE A 73 -7.15 8.85 -3.98
CA ILE A 73 -7.67 7.65 -3.31
C ILE A 73 -6.53 6.73 -2.91
N TYR A 74 -5.56 6.49 -3.81
CA TYR A 74 -4.37 5.68 -3.49
C TYR A 74 -3.59 6.27 -2.30
N THR A 75 -3.31 7.57 -2.32
CA THR A 75 -2.59 8.27 -1.24
C THR A 75 -3.34 8.19 0.09
N VAL A 76 -4.67 8.39 0.09
CA VAL A 76 -5.51 8.28 1.29
C VAL A 76 -5.49 6.86 1.85
N VAL A 77 -5.57 5.85 0.99
CA VAL A 77 -5.51 4.44 1.42
C VAL A 77 -4.16 4.11 2.06
N TRP A 78 -3.05 4.56 1.47
CA TRP A 78 -1.72 4.41 2.07
C TRP A 78 -1.57 5.18 3.38
N LEU A 79 -2.15 6.36 3.49
CA LEU A 79 -2.16 7.12 4.74
C LEU A 79 -2.91 6.36 5.84
N ILE A 80 -4.06 5.75 5.55
CA ILE A 80 -4.80 4.93 6.50
C ILE A 80 -3.94 3.73 6.96
N LEU A 81 -3.31 3.03 6.02
CA LEU A 81 -2.42 1.90 6.34
C LEU A 81 -1.24 2.34 7.22
N GLN A 82 -0.62 3.50 6.94
CA GLN A 82 0.48 4.04 7.74
C GLN A 82 0.04 4.46 9.14
N VAL A 83 -1.11 5.12 9.26
CA VAL A 83 -1.67 5.47 10.58
C VAL A 83 -1.96 4.21 11.39
N ALA A 84 -2.56 3.18 10.79
CA ALA A 84 -2.79 1.90 11.46
C ALA A 84 -1.49 1.23 11.90
N PHE A 85 -0.46 1.27 11.05
CA PHE A 85 0.88 0.74 11.36
C PHE A 85 1.55 1.50 12.51
N PHE A 86 1.55 2.83 12.49
CA PHE A 86 2.10 3.65 13.57
C PHE A 86 1.31 3.47 14.86
N TRP A 87 -0.01 3.36 14.79
CA TRP A 87 -0.85 3.05 15.94
C TRP A 87 -0.49 1.69 16.55
N ALA A 88 -0.19 0.68 15.73
CA ALA A 88 0.26 -0.62 16.23
C ALA A 88 1.62 -0.56 16.94
N ILE A 89 2.52 0.33 16.50
CA ILE A 89 3.89 0.46 17.06
C ILE A 89 3.93 1.38 18.28
N TRP A 90 3.18 2.47 18.27
CA TRP A 90 3.22 3.55 19.27
C TRP A 90 1.93 3.72 20.07
N GLY A 91 0.91 2.90 19.81
CA GLY A 91 -0.37 2.98 20.51
C GLY A 91 -0.28 2.61 21.99
N PRO A 92 -1.32 2.90 22.77
CA PRO A 92 -1.32 2.69 24.23
C PRO A 92 -1.02 1.26 24.67
N ASN A 93 -1.30 0.27 23.81
CA ASN A 93 -1.17 -1.17 24.09
C ASN A 93 -0.14 -1.86 23.17
N HIS A 94 0.81 -1.12 22.58
CA HIS A 94 1.72 -1.66 21.57
C HIS A 94 2.54 -2.87 22.05
N GLU A 95 3.00 -2.89 23.30
CA GLU A 95 3.77 -4.03 23.84
C GLU A 95 2.90 -5.29 23.98
N ALA A 96 1.68 -5.15 24.52
CA ALA A 96 0.74 -6.26 24.60
C ALA A 96 0.34 -6.77 23.19
N VAL A 97 0.05 -5.87 22.25
CA VAL A 97 -0.29 -6.24 20.86
C VAL A 97 0.87 -6.99 20.20
N LYS A 98 2.11 -6.52 20.34
CA LYS A 98 3.30 -7.21 19.80
C LYS A 98 3.44 -8.61 20.39
N GLU A 99 3.30 -8.74 21.70
CA GLU A 99 3.45 -10.02 22.40
C GLU A 99 2.40 -11.05 21.92
N HIS A 100 1.12 -10.68 21.86
CA HIS A 100 0.05 -11.57 21.41
C HIS A 100 0.22 -11.96 19.93
N VAL A 101 0.59 -11.01 19.08
CA VAL A 101 0.83 -11.27 17.65
C VAL A 101 2.03 -12.18 17.46
N LEU A 102 3.13 -11.96 18.17
CA LEU A 102 4.32 -12.81 18.11
C LEU A 102 4.05 -14.22 18.66
N ALA A 103 3.30 -14.33 19.75
CA ALA A 103 2.87 -15.62 20.30
C ALA A 103 2.02 -16.42 19.30
N PHE A 104 1.07 -15.75 18.63
CA PHE A 104 0.23 -16.35 17.59
C PHE A 104 1.05 -16.90 16.42
N PHE A 105 1.97 -16.10 15.86
CA PHE A 105 2.80 -16.53 14.74
C PHE A 105 3.81 -17.64 15.12
N ASN A 106 4.34 -17.61 16.34
CA ASN A 106 5.21 -18.69 16.84
C ASN A 106 4.45 -20.01 17.03
N GLY A 107 3.20 -19.96 17.49
CA GLY A 107 2.32 -21.13 17.64
C GLY A 107 1.83 -21.71 16.31
N HIS A 108 1.73 -20.89 15.26
CA HIS A 108 1.13 -21.27 13.98
C HIS A 108 2.07 -21.14 12.78
N LYS A 109 3.23 -21.80 12.85
CA LYS A 109 4.23 -21.81 11.77
C LYS A 109 3.67 -22.23 10.40
N ILE A 110 2.70 -23.15 10.38
CA ILE A 110 2.02 -23.59 9.15
C ILE A 110 1.23 -22.45 8.50
N LEU A 111 0.55 -21.62 9.31
CA LEU A 111 -0.15 -20.43 8.80
C LEU A 111 0.84 -19.40 8.25
N CYS A 112 1.99 -19.19 8.89
CA CYS A 112 3.04 -18.30 8.35
C CYS A 112 3.51 -18.77 6.97
N LEU A 113 3.77 -20.07 6.82
CA LEU A 113 4.23 -20.64 5.55
C LEU A 113 3.14 -20.54 4.48
N TYR A 114 1.88 -20.79 4.84
CA TYR A 114 0.74 -20.60 3.96
C TYR A 114 0.63 -19.13 3.48
N TYR A 115 0.69 -18.17 4.41
CA TYR A 115 0.65 -16.74 4.08
C TYR A 115 1.83 -16.33 3.19
N LEU A 116 3.03 -16.84 3.45
CA LEU A 116 4.18 -16.56 2.60
C LEU A 116 3.97 -17.13 1.18
N ALA A 117 3.55 -18.39 1.09
CA ALA A 117 3.32 -19.06 -0.19
C ALA A 117 2.23 -18.36 -1.01
N ILE A 118 1.08 -18.02 -0.40
CA ILE A 118 -0.02 -17.38 -1.12
C ILE A 118 0.35 -15.98 -1.60
N ASN A 119 1.16 -15.23 -0.85
CA ASN A 119 1.63 -13.92 -1.28
C ASN A 119 2.63 -14.03 -2.45
N VAL A 120 3.53 -15.01 -2.43
CA VAL A 120 4.44 -15.28 -3.57
C VAL A 120 3.65 -15.69 -4.81
N ILE A 121 2.69 -16.61 -4.67
CA ILE A 121 1.82 -17.04 -5.78
C ILE A 121 1.04 -15.84 -6.34
N THR A 122 0.44 -15.04 -5.48
CA THR A 122 -0.34 -13.87 -5.89
C THR A 122 0.53 -12.86 -6.62
N PHE A 123 1.75 -12.61 -6.13
CA PHE A 123 2.71 -11.74 -6.79
C PHE A 123 3.04 -12.23 -8.21
N ILE A 124 3.33 -13.52 -8.36
CA ILE A 124 3.64 -14.14 -9.67
C ILE A 124 2.44 -14.02 -10.62
N VAL A 125 1.22 -14.28 -10.14
CA VAL A 125 0.02 -14.20 -10.99
C VAL A 125 -0.22 -12.77 -11.49
N PHE A 126 -0.03 -11.75 -10.64
CA PHE A 126 -0.11 -10.35 -11.05
C PHE A 126 1.00 -9.97 -12.04
N ALA A 127 2.24 -10.46 -11.84
CA ALA A 127 3.34 -10.24 -12.76
C ALA A 127 3.07 -10.87 -14.14
N ILE A 128 2.54 -12.11 -14.16
CA ILE A 128 2.12 -12.79 -15.39
C ILE A 128 1.01 -12.02 -16.09
N ASP A 129 0.03 -11.46 -15.36
CA ASP A 129 -1.03 -10.65 -15.97
C ASP A 129 -0.46 -9.41 -16.68
N LYS A 130 0.57 -8.76 -16.11
CA LYS A 130 1.29 -7.68 -16.79
C LYS A 130 2.01 -8.16 -18.05
N ILE A 131 2.73 -9.28 -17.98
CA ILE A 131 3.44 -9.84 -19.15
C ILE A 131 2.44 -10.16 -20.27
N LYS A 132 1.31 -10.77 -19.94
CA LYS A 132 0.23 -11.05 -20.90
C LYS A 132 -0.36 -9.78 -21.50
N ALA A 133 -0.51 -8.71 -20.71
CA ALA A 133 -0.95 -7.42 -21.20
C ALA A 133 0.04 -6.78 -22.19
N MET A 134 1.35 -6.95 -21.99
CA MET A 134 2.39 -6.48 -22.91
C MET A 134 2.45 -7.32 -24.20
N LEU A 135 2.23 -8.63 -24.10
CA LEU A 135 2.27 -9.56 -25.23
C LEU A 135 0.95 -9.63 -26.02
N GLY A 136 -0.08 -8.86 -25.64
CA GLY A 136 -1.40 -8.90 -26.28
C GLY A 136 -2.17 -10.22 -26.10
N ALA A 137 -1.76 -11.04 -25.13
CA ALA A 137 -2.38 -12.34 -24.85
C ALA A 137 -3.66 -12.21 -24.00
N TRP A 138 -4.40 -13.31 -23.86
CA TRP A 138 -5.62 -13.35 -23.06
C TRP A 138 -5.34 -13.00 -21.58
N ARG A 139 -5.98 -11.93 -21.09
CA ARG A 139 -5.79 -11.39 -19.73
C ARG A 139 -6.45 -12.27 -18.66
N ILE A 140 -5.89 -12.26 -17.46
CA ILE A 140 -6.46 -12.97 -16.32
C ILE A 140 -7.69 -12.19 -15.83
N ARG A 141 -8.77 -12.91 -15.54
CA ARG A 141 -10.02 -12.30 -15.04
C ARG A 141 -9.76 -11.55 -13.74
N GLU A 142 -10.32 -10.36 -13.60
CA GLU A 142 -10.12 -9.51 -12.41
C GLU A 142 -10.58 -10.20 -11.13
N ILE A 143 -11.63 -11.03 -11.22
CA ILE A 143 -12.15 -11.81 -10.10
C ILE A 143 -11.16 -12.85 -9.56
N ILE A 144 -10.26 -13.38 -10.41
CA ILE A 144 -9.23 -14.33 -9.98
C ILE A 144 -8.15 -13.58 -9.19
N LEU A 145 -7.74 -12.41 -9.68
CA LEU A 145 -6.74 -11.58 -9.02
C LEU A 145 -7.24 -11.07 -7.65
N LEU A 146 -8.50 -10.59 -7.60
CA LEU A 146 -9.14 -10.19 -6.35
C LEU A 146 -9.41 -11.39 -5.43
N GLY A 147 -9.79 -12.54 -5.98
CA GLY A 147 -9.96 -13.78 -5.22
C GLY A 147 -8.67 -14.25 -4.55
N LEU A 148 -7.52 -14.15 -5.22
CA LEU A 148 -6.22 -14.44 -4.63
C LEU A 148 -5.89 -13.49 -3.47
N CYS A 149 -6.24 -12.21 -3.60
CA CYS A 149 -6.10 -11.25 -2.51
C CYS A 149 -7.04 -11.55 -1.34
N LEU A 150 -8.25 -12.06 -1.62
CA LEU A 150 -9.26 -12.41 -0.62
C LEU A 150 -8.85 -13.62 0.23
N ILE A 151 -8.12 -14.59 -0.33
CA ILE A 151 -7.66 -15.77 0.41
C ILE A 151 -6.35 -15.56 1.20
N GLY A 152 -5.84 -14.32 1.26
CA GLY A 152 -4.64 -13.97 2.04
C GLY A 152 -3.45 -13.52 1.21
N GLY A 153 -3.58 -13.45 -0.11
CA GLY A 153 -2.57 -12.95 -1.04
C GLY A 153 -2.50 -11.43 -1.19
N GLY A 154 -3.24 -10.69 -0.36
CA GLY A 154 -3.42 -9.24 -0.53
C GLY A 154 -2.11 -8.45 -0.51
N THR A 155 -1.16 -8.80 0.36
CA THR A 155 0.13 -8.08 0.43
C THR A 155 0.99 -8.34 -0.80
N GLY A 156 1.03 -9.58 -1.31
CA GLY A 156 1.71 -9.94 -2.55
C GLY A 156 1.06 -9.31 -3.78
N GLY A 157 -0.27 -9.20 -3.80
CA GLY A 157 -1.02 -8.50 -4.85
C GLY A 157 -0.75 -7.00 -4.87
N LEU A 158 -0.74 -6.36 -3.69
CA LEU A 158 -0.42 -4.94 -3.54
C LEU A 158 1.01 -4.63 -3.99
N LEU A 159 1.99 -5.41 -3.51
CA LEU A 159 3.39 -5.30 -3.96
C LEU A 159 3.52 -5.47 -5.48
N ALA A 160 2.80 -6.44 -6.06
CA ALA A 160 2.85 -6.64 -7.50
C ALA A 160 2.21 -5.49 -8.26
N MET A 161 1.09 -4.93 -7.79
CA MET A 161 0.48 -3.74 -8.41
C MET A 161 1.44 -2.56 -8.42
N ASP A 162 2.10 -2.30 -7.29
CA ASP A 162 3.00 -1.17 -7.12
C ASP A 162 4.30 -1.33 -7.94
N LEU A 163 4.96 -2.48 -7.84
CA LEU A 163 6.20 -2.77 -8.59
C LEU A 163 5.94 -2.85 -10.09
N CYS A 164 4.84 -3.50 -10.49
CA CYS A 164 4.53 -3.67 -11.89
C CYS A 164 3.82 -2.45 -12.49
N ASN A 165 3.38 -1.48 -11.69
CA ASN A 165 2.51 -0.36 -12.13
C ASN A 165 1.33 -0.85 -12.97
N HIS A 166 0.84 -2.03 -12.62
CA HIS A 166 -0.21 -2.72 -13.34
C HIS A 166 -1.46 -2.67 -12.47
N LYS A 167 -2.54 -2.12 -13.03
CA LYS A 167 -3.83 -1.92 -12.33
C LYS A 167 -3.86 -0.90 -11.17
N VAL A 168 -2.84 -0.05 -11.02
CA VAL A 168 -2.81 1.07 -10.05
C VAL A 168 -3.88 2.15 -10.35
N LYS A 169 -4.47 2.15 -11.54
CA LYS A 169 -5.56 3.07 -11.95
C LYS A 169 -6.95 2.43 -11.93
N SER A 170 -7.10 1.19 -11.47
CA SER A 170 -8.41 0.56 -11.34
C SER A 170 -8.92 0.73 -9.91
N MET A 171 -10.00 1.50 -9.74
CA MET A 171 -10.60 1.78 -8.42
C MET A 171 -10.86 0.51 -7.61
N HIS A 172 -11.30 -0.57 -8.28
CA HIS A 172 -11.58 -1.86 -7.65
C HIS A 172 -10.35 -2.47 -6.99
N PHE A 173 -9.16 -2.28 -7.57
CA PHE A 173 -7.92 -2.83 -7.04
C PHE A 173 -7.28 -1.91 -6.00
N VAL A 174 -7.26 -0.59 -6.26
CA VAL A 174 -6.69 0.42 -5.36
C VAL A 174 -7.39 0.42 -4.00
N VAL A 175 -8.72 0.24 -3.97
CA VAL A 175 -9.48 0.18 -2.72
C VAL A 175 -9.63 -1.25 -2.23
N GLY A 176 -9.92 -2.19 -3.13
CA GLY A 176 -10.23 -3.57 -2.76
C GLY A 176 -9.06 -4.32 -2.13
N VAL A 177 -7.85 -4.19 -2.68
CA VAL A 177 -6.68 -4.92 -2.17
C VAL A 177 -6.29 -4.45 -0.76
N PRO A 178 -6.14 -3.13 -0.49
CA PRO A 178 -5.88 -2.64 0.87
C PRO A 178 -6.99 -2.96 1.87
N MET A 179 -8.26 -2.88 1.46
CA MET A 179 -9.38 -3.23 2.32
C MET A 179 -9.33 -4.72 2.71
N MET A 180 -8.96 -5.61 1.79
CA MET A 180 -8.74 -7.03 2.10
C MET A 180 -7.54 -7.24 3.03
N ILE A 181 -6.45 -6.49 2.88
CA ILE A 181 -5.31 -6.56 3.82
C ILE A 181 -5.77 -6.12 5.22
N CYS A 182 -6.48 -5.01 5.34
CA CYS A 182 -7.02 -4.54 6.61
C CYS A 182 -7.94 -5.59 7.26
N ALA A 183 -8.82 -6.22 6.48
CA ALA A 183 -9.69 -7.28 6.98
C ALA A 183 -8.88 -8.47 7.53
N HIS A 184 -7.82 -8.91 6.84
CA HIS A 184 -6.95 -9.98 7.33
C HIS A 184 -6.18 -9.57 8.59
N LEU A 185 -5.68 -8.32 8.67
CA LEU A 185 -4.99 -7.82 9.87
C LEU A 185 -5.93 -7.79 11.08
N VAL A 186 -7.17 -7.33 10.90
CA VAL A 186 -8.19 -7.33 11.96
C VAL A 186 -8.54 -8.75 12.36
N LEU A 187 -8.70 -9.67 11.41
CA LEU A 187 -8.98 -11.07 11.68
C LEU A 187 -7.84 -11.74 12.48
N ILE A 188 -6.59 -11.53 12.08
CA ILE A 188 -5.42 -12.06 12.80
C ILE A 188 -5.34 -11.47 14.20
N ALA A 189 -5.53 -10.16 14.35
CA ALA A 189 -5.54 -9.52 15.67
C ALA A 189 -6.67 -10.07 16.56
N PHE A 190 -7.87 -10.26 16.00
CA PHE A 190 -9.00 -10.82 16.73
C PHE A 190 -8.73 -12.25 17.22
N ILE A 191 -8.17 -13.11 16.36
CA ILE A 191 -7.82 -14.48 16.74
C ILE A 191 -6.67 -14.48 17.77
N ALA A 192 -5.64 -13.64 17.58
CA ALA A 192 -4.48 -13.58 18.45
C ALA A 192 -4.81 -13.09 19.88
N VAL A 193 -5.82 -12.25 20.04
CA VAL A 193 -6.27 -11.72 21.34
C VAL A 193 -7.13 -12.74 22.11
N GLY A 194 -7.50 -13.86 21.50
CA GLY A 194 -8.18 -14.96 22.22
C GLY A 194 -9.62 -14.63 22.61
N ALA A 195 -10.45 -14.24 21.64
CA ALA A 195 -11.90 -14.14 21.85
C ALA A 195 -12.65 -15.51 21.85
N PHE A 196 -11.95 -16.62 22.13
CA PHE A 196 -12.48 -17.95 22.37
C PHE A 196 -11.63 -18.72 23.37
#